data_AF-A0A9D8HRD5-F1
#
_entry.id   AF-A0A9D8HRD5-F1
#
_cell.length_a   1.000
_cell.length_b   1.000
_cell.length_c   1.000
_cell.angle_alpha   90.00
_cell.angle_beta   90.00
_cell.angle_gamma   90.00
#
_symmetry.space_group_name_H-M   'P 1'
#
loop_
_entity.id
_entity.type
_entity.pdbx_description
1 polymer ?
#
loop_
_entity_poly.entity_id
_entity_poly.type
_entity_poly.pdbx_seq_one_letter_code
_entity_poly.pdbx_strand_id
1 'polypeptide(L)'
;MAEEELKFQKYSILKINIEYYFLFIITFILSIIGIIMVSSSSIAVGERYFNDPYWFIRRQAIWWVVSFIMFLLFSKLNYKFYSKISIFLILVSIGLLAAVLIPGLSPLVGNSRRWLDLFFFSVQPSEIAKLGLVIFIS
;
A
#
# COMPACT_ATOMS: atom_id res chain seq x y z
N MET A 1 21.25 40.06 -7.47
CA MET A 1 20.17 39.90 -6.48
C MET A 1 18.93 39.28 -7.11
N ALA A 2 18.20 39.95 -8.02
CA ALA A 2 17.02 39.37 -8.67
C ALA A 2 17.30 38.11 -9.54
N GLU A 3 18.46 38.04 -10.22
CA GLU A 3 18.84 36.85 -11.00
C GLU A 3 19.18 35.62 -10.14
N GLU A 4 19.68 35.84 -8.92
CA GLU A 4 19.94 34.74 -7.96
C GLU A 4 18.65 34.21 -7.37
N GLU A 5 17.71 35.09 -7.02
CA GLU A 5 16.37 34.70 -6.56
C GLU A 5 15.61 33.93 -7.64
N LEU A 6 15.72 34.32 -8.91
CA LEU A 6 15.12 33.59 -10.03
C LEU A 6 15.72 32.19 -10.22
N LYS A 7 17.04 32.04 -10.04
CA LYS A 7 17.72 30.73 -10.04
C LYS A 7 17.29 29.86 -8.86
N PHE A 8 17.21 30.42 -7.65
CA PHE A 8 16.75 29.71 -6.46
C PHE A 8 15.30 29.26 -6.58
N GLN A 9 14.42 30.12 -7.10
CA GLN A 9 13.04 29.77 -7.38
C GLN A 9 12.97 28.66 -8.42
N LYS A 10 13.68 28.77 -9.55
CA LYS A 10 13.74 27.75 -10.61
C LYS A 10 14.28 26.40 -10.10
N TYR A 11 15.30 26.39 -9.23
CA TYR A 11 15.82 25.19 -8.58
C TYR A 11 14.81 24.56 -7.59
N SER A 12 14.02 25.39 -6.88
CA SER A 12 12.96 24.93 -5.97
C SER A 12 11.81 24.21 -6.71
N ILE A 13 11.32 24.78 -7.82
CA ILE A 13 10.27 24.16 -8.67
C ILE A 13 10.80 22.94 -9.44
N LEU A 14 12.08 22.90 -9.82
CA LEU A 14 12.71 21.72 -10.45
C LEU A 14 12.92 20.56 -9.47
N LYS A 15 13.23 20.85 -8.20
CA LYS A 15 13.41 19.84 -7.14
C LYS A 15 12.14 19.03 -6.90
N ILE A 16 11.00 19.69 -6.97
CA ILE A 16 9.67 19.11 -6.74
C ILE A 16 9.30 18.03 -7.77
N ASN A 17 9.97 17.90 -8.92
CA ASN A 17 9.69 16.78 -9.83
C ASN A 17 10.65 15.60 -9.63
N ILE A 18 11.94 15.87 -9.44
CA ILE A 18 12.98 14.84 -9.34
C ILE A 18 12.77 13.92 -8.13
N GLU A 19 12.41 14.48 -6.97
CA GLU A 19 12.24 13.71 -5.74
C GLU A 19 11.07 12.70 -5.85
N TYR A 20 9.95 13.10 -6.46
CA TYR A 20 8.82 12.19 -6.68
C TYR A 20 9.14 11.09 -7.70
N TYR A 21 9.80 11.43 -8.81
CA TYR A 21 10.23 10.41 -9.78
C TYR A 21 11.24 9.44 -9.17
N PHE A 22 12.16 9.94 -8.33
CA PHE A 22 13.13 9.11 -7.63
C PHE A 22 12.47 8.13 -6.65
N LEU A 23 11.55 8.62 -5.81
CA LEU A 23 10.76 7.78 -4.89
C LEU A 23 9.94 6.73 -5.64
N PHE A 24 9.30 7.13 -6.75
CA PHE A 24 8.53 6.22 -7.58
C PHE A 24 9.42 5.11 -8.18
N ILE A 25 10.55 5.46 -8.78
CA ILE A 25 11.48 4.49 -9.39
C ILE A 25 12.01 3.51 -8.35
N ILE A 26 12.45 4.00 -7.18
CA ILE A 26 12.96 3.14 -6.11
C ILE A 26 11.88 2.18 -5.62
N THR A 27 10.67 2.69 -5.34
CA THR A 27 9.56 1.87 -4.87
C THR A 27 9.19 0.80 -5.91
N PHE A 28 9.19 1.18 -7.19
CA PHE A 28 8.92 0.27 -8.30
C PHE A 28 9.98 -0.83 -8.39
N ILE A 29 11.27 -0.48 -8.32
CA ILE A 29 12.36 -1.47 -8.32
C ILE A 29 12.26 -2.39 -7.11
N LEU A 30 12.04 -1.86 -5.90
CA LEU A 30 11.86 -2.66 -4.68
C LEU A 30 10.70 -3.65 -4.82
N SER A 31 9.60 -3.21 -5.45
CA SER A 31 8.43 -4.08 -5.66
C SER A 31 8.73 -5.25 -6.62
N ILE A 32 9.51 -5.01 -7.68
CA ILE A 32 9.97 -6.07 -8.61
C ILE A 32 10.90 -7.05 -7.90
N ILE A 33 11.86 -6.53 -7.13
CA ILE A 33 12.75 -7.36 -6.30
C ILE A 33 11.92 -8.23 -5.34
N GLY A 34 10.88 -7.67 -4.72
CA GLY A 34 9.95 -8.40 -3.87
C GLY A 34 9.28 -9.58 -4.60
N ILE A 35 8.81 -9.38 -5.83
CA ILE A 35 8.20 -10.45 -6.64
C ILE A 35 9.22 -11.56 -6.94
N ILE A 36 10.46 -11.19 -7.28
CA ILE A 36 11.55 -12.16 -7.52
C ILE A 36 11.85 -12.96 -6.24
N MET A 37 11.89 -12.31 -5.08
CA MET A 37 12.13 -13.00 -3.80
C MET A 37 11.00 -13.97 -3.42
N VAL A 38 9.75 -13.60 -3.70
CA VAL A 38 8.62 -14.52 -3.55
C VAL A 38 8.82 -15.72 -4.47
N SER A 39 9.22 -15.52 -5.73
CA SER A 39 9.42 -16.65 -6.65
C SER A 39 10.46 -17.66 -6.16
N SER A 40 11.59 -17.19 -5.60
CA SER A 40 12.66 -18.09 -5.15
C SER A 40 12.24 -18.95 -3.95
N SER A 41 11.55 -18.35 -2.97
CA SER A 41 11.22 -19.02 -1.70
C SER A 41 9.92 -19.84 -1.74
N SER A 42 9.01 -19.53 -2.66
CA SER A 42 7.64 -20.08 -2.62
C SER A 42 7.38 -21.23 -3.60
N ILE A 43 8.30 -21.54 -4.53
CA ILE A 43 8.12 -22.63 -5.52
C ILE A 43 7.88 -23.99 -4.83
N ALA A 44 8.77 -24.37 -3.90
CA ALA A 44 8.65 -25.64 -3.18
C ALA A 44 7.38 -25.72 -2.32
N VAL A 45 6.91 -24.57 -1.81
CA VAL A 45 5.69 -24.48 -1.00
C VAL A 45 4.44 -24.55 -1.90
N GLY A 46 4.46 -23.88 -3.04
CA GLY A 46 3.40 -23.89 -4.05
C GLY A 46 3.13 -25.28 -4.58
N GLU A 47 4.20 -26.00 -4.92
CA GLU A 47 4.10 -27.38 -5.39
C GLU A 47 3.57 -28.32 -4.31
N ARG A 48 4.05 -28.18 -3.07
CA ARG A 48 3.64 -29.04 -1.95
C ARG A 48 2.17 -28.88 -1.53
N TYR A 49 1.65 -27.64 -1.52
CA TYR A 49 0.32 -27.36 -0.96
C TYR A 49 -0.75 -27.10 -2.02
N PHE A 50 -0.36 -26.68 -3.23
CA PHE A 50 -1.30 -26.29 -4.28
C PHE A 50 -1.10 -27.05 -5.58
N ASN A 51 -0.14 -27.99 -5.65
CA ASN A 51 0.26 -28.69 -6.89
C ASN A 51 0.57 -27.73 -8.05
N ASP A 52 0.96 -26.49 -7.73
CA ASP A 52 1.31 -25.45 -8.70
C ASP A 52 2.48 -24.62 -8.14
N PRO A 53 3.71 -24.78 -8.66
CA PRO A 53 4.88 -24.04 -8.19
C PRO A 53 4.77 -22.53 -8.42
N TYR A 54 3.92 -22.08 -9.35
CA TYR A 54 3.73 -20.67 -9.67
C TYR A 54 2.54 -20.02 -8.96
N TRP A 55 1.86 -20.75 -8.07
CA TRP A 55 0.63 -20.28 -7.42
C TRP A 55 0.82 -18.94 -6.68
N PHE A 56 1.86 -18.84 -5.85
CA PHE A 56 2.16 -17.63 -5.07
C PHE A 56 2.61 -16.46 -5.97
N ILE A 57 3.43 -16.76 -6.97
CA ILE A 57 3.95 -15.76 -7.92
C ILE A 57 2.81 -15.13 -8.71
N ARG A 58 1.88 -15.95 -9.22
CA ARG A 58 0.71 -15.51 -9.98
C ARG A 58 -0.16 -14.56 -9.15
N ARG A 59 -0.42 -14.93 -7.88
CA ARG A 59 -1.18 -14.06 -6.95
C ARG A 59 -0.44 -12.76 -6.67
N GLN A 60 0.85 -12.81 -6.40
CA GLN A 60 1.66 -11.62 -6.12
C GLN A 60 1.67 -10.66 -7.33
N ALA A 61 1.80 -11.19 -8.54
CA ALA A 61 1.75 -10.40 -9.78
C ALA A 61 0.38 -9.73 -9.99
N ILE A 62 -0.73 -10.46 -9.75
CA ILE A 62 -2.08 -9.89 -9.84
C ILE A 62 -2.25 -8.74 -8.83
N TRP A 63 -1.88 -8.96 -7.57
CA TRP A 63 -1.98 -7.92 -6.54
C TRP A 63 -1.09 -6.71 -6.81
N TRP A 64 0.07 -6.93 -7.42
CA TRP A 64 0.96 -5.85 -7.84
C TRP A 64 0.32 -4.99 -8.94
N VAL A 65 -0.29 -5.62 -9.96
CA VAL A 65 -1.02 -4.91 -11.02
C VAL A 65 -2.20 -4.13 -10.45
N VAL A 66 -2.99 -4.74 -9.57
CA VAL A 66 -4.12 -4.07 -8.89
C VAL A 66 -3.63 -2.87 -8.08
N SER A 67 -2.53 -3.03 -7.34
CA SER A 67 -1.92 -1.94 -6.55
C SER A 67 -1.43 -0.80 -7.43
N PHE A 68 -0.84 -1.11 -8.59
CA PHE A 68 -0.39 -0.11 -9.54
C PHE A 68 -1.54 0.68 -10.16
N ILE A 69 -2.64 0.00 -10.53
CA ILE A 69 -3.86 0.67 -11.01
C ILE A 69 -4.43 1.58 -9.93
N MET A 70 -4.54 1.10 -8.69
CA MET A 70 -5.02 1.90 -7.57
C MET A 70 -4.13 3.13 -7.33
N PHE A 71 -2.80 2.98 -7.38
CA PHE A 71 -1.86 4.09 -7.29
C PHE A 71 -2.11 5.16 -8.38
N LEU A 72 -2.31 4.75 -9.64
CA LEU A 72 -2.60 5.67 -10.74
C LEU A 72 -3.95 6.40 -10.58
N LEU A 73 -4.95 5.75 -9.98
CA LEU A 73 -6.24 6.38 -9.69
C LEU A 73 -6.12 7.40 -8.55
N PHE A 74 -5.50 7.01 -7.44
CA PHE A 74 -5.36 7.84 -6.25
C PHE A 74 -4.37 9.00 -6.43
N SER A 75 -3.31 8.83 -7.23
CA SER A 75 -2.33 9.90 -7.54
C SER A 75 -2.94 11.08 -8.30
N LYS A 76 -4.09 10.89 -8.97
CA LYS A 76 -4.80 11.97 -9.68
C LYS A 76 -5.72 12.79 -8.78
N LEU A 77 -5.99 12.33 -7.54
CA LEU A 77 -6.85 13.05 -6.61
C LEU A 77 -6.09 14.19 -5.92
N ASN A 78 -6.76 15.32 -5.73
CA ASN A 78 -6.18 16.48 -5.05
C ASN A 78 -5.95 16.18 -3.56
N TYR A 79 -4.79 16.56 -3.02
CA TYR A 79 -4.46 16.39 -1.60
C TYR A 79 -5.53 16.96 -0.65
N LYS A 80 -6.22 18.05 -1.04
CA LYS A 80 -7.31 18.66 -0.26
C LYS A 80 -8.50 17.73 -0.04
N PHE A 81 -8.76 16.81 -0.98
CA PHE A 81 -9.82 15.82 -0.85
C PHE A 81 -9.52 14.84 0.29
N TYR A 82 -8.27 14.38 0.38
CA TYR A 82 -7.84 13.48 1.45
C TYR A 82 -7.93 14.13 2.83
N SER A 83 -7.51 15.40 2.96
CA SER A 83 -7.64 16.15 4.21
C SER A 83 -9.10 16.28 4.67
N LYS A 84 -10.05 16.51 3.75
CA LYS A 84 -11.48 16.59 4.08
C LYS A 84 -12.06 15.26 4.59
N ILE A 85 -11.55 14.13 4.10
CA ILE A 85 -12.04 12.79 4.41
C ILE A 85 -11.25 12.14 5.56
N SER A 86 -10.17 12.78 6.03
CA SER A 86 -9.29 12.29 7.10
C SER A 86 -10.04 11.80 8.35
N ILE A 87 -10.99 12.59 8.86
CA ILE A 87 -11.77 12.23 10.05
C ILE A 87 -12.64 11.00 9.80
N PHE A 88 -13.23 10.89 8.61
CA PHE A 88 -14.03 9.73 8.21
C PHE A 88 -13.15 8.48 8.10
N LEU A 89 -11.95 8.60 7.50
CA LEU A 89 -10.98 7.51 7.43
C LEU A 89 -10.56 7.00 8.80
N ILE A 90 -10.35 7.89 9.77
CA ILE A 90 -10.03 7.49 11.15
C ILE A 90 -11.21 6.75 11.79
N LEU A 91 -12.43 7.27 11.67
CA LEU A 91 -13.61 6.62 12.25
C LEU A 91 -13.82 5.22 11.66
N VAL A 92 -13.69 5.08 10.34
CA VAL A 92 -13.73 3.78 9.66
C VAL A 92 -12.61 2.87 10.14
N SER A 93 -11.39 3.39 10.32
CA SER A 93 -10.25 2.61 10.80
C SER A 93 -10.47 2.07 12.22
N ILE A 94 -11.01 2.90 13.12
CA ILE A 94 -11.35 2.49 14.48
C ILE A 94 -12.43 1.40 14.45
N GLY A 95 -13.46 1.58 13.61
CA GLY A 95 -14.51 0.57 13.39
C GLY A 95 -13.94 -0.77 12.90
N LEU A 96 -13.03 -0.74 11.93
CA LEU A 96 -12.37 -1.94 11.40
C LEU A 96 -11.47 -2.63 12.43
N LEU A 97 -10.74 -1.85 13.24
CA LEU A 97 -9.92 -2.38 14.33
C LEU A 97 -10.78 -3.07 15.39
N ALA A 98 -11.92 -2.49 15.74
CA ALA A 98 -12.89 -3.14 16.62
C ALA A 98 -13.48 -4.40 15.97
N ALA A 99 -13.80 -4.36 14.68
CA ALA A 99 -14.36 -5.50 13.95
C ALA A 99 -13.43 -6.72 13.93
N VAL A 100 -12.10 -6.53 13.91
CA VAL A 100 -11.13 -7.63 13.93
C VAL A 100 -11.18 -8.45 15.22
N LEU A 101 -11.69 -7.88 16.31
CA LEU A 101 -11.82 -8.56 17.60
C LEU A 101 -13.01 -9.54 17.62
N ILE A 102 -13.99 -9.36 16.74
CA ILE A 102 -15.22 -10.15 16.71
C ILE A 102 -14.90 -11.58 16.24
N PRO A 103 -15.20 -12.63 17.04
CA PRO A 103 -15.07 -14.02 16.61
C PRO A 103 -15.98 -14.28 15.40
N GLY A 104 -15.41 -14.73 14.28
CA GLY A 104 -16.16 -15.05 13.06
C GLY A 104 -15.80 -14.18 11.85
N LEU A 105 -15.39 -12.92 12.07
CA LEU A 105 -14.90 -12.02 11.02
C LEU A 105 -13.38 -12.10 10.82
N SER A 106 -12.66 -12.54 11.87
CA SER A 106 -11.21 -12.69 11.85
C SER A 106 -10.80 -14.13 12.16
N PRO A 107 -10.16 -14.85 11.21
CA PRO A 107 -9.59 -16.16 11.48
C PRO A 107 -8.42 -16.06 12.46
N LEU A 108 -8.28 -17.08 13.31
CA LEU A 108 -7.15 -17.21 14.23
C LEU A 108 -5.93 -17.70 13.45
N VAL A 109 -5.05 -16.78 13.05
CA VAL A 109 -3.79 -17.10 12.37
C VAL A 109 -2.64 -16.90 13.36
N GLY A 110 -1.90 -17.96 13.68
CA GLY A 110 -0.78 -17.90 14.62
C GLY A 110 -1.19 -17.43 16.02
N ASN A 111 -2.37 -17.83 16.50
CA ASN A 111 -2.95 -17.46 17.80
C ASN A 111 -3.34 -15.98 17.97
N SER A 112 -3.45 -15.22 16.87
CA SER A 112 -3.80 -13.80 16.89
C SER A 112 -4.85 -13.46 15.82
N ARG A 113 -5.78 -12.55 16.15
CA ARG A 113 -6.77 -12.00 15.21
C ARG A 113 -6.26 -10.67 14.66
N ARG A 114 -5.87 -10.65 13.39
CA ARG A 114 -5.26 -9.48 12.73
C ARG A 114 -5.84 -9.17 11.37
N TRP A 115 -6.41 -10.19 10.73
CA TRP A 115 -6.91 -10.13 9.37
C TRP A 115 -8.42 -10.22 9.38
N LEU A 116 -9.09 -9.33 8.66
CA LEU A 116 -10.50 -9.49 8.30
C LEU A 116 -10.55 -10.26 6.99
N ASP A 117 -11.17 -11.43 7.00
CA ASP A 117 -11.30 -12.24 5.80
C ASP A 117 -12.63 -11.90 5.10
N LEU A 118 -12.55 -11.17 3.99
CA LEU A 118 -13.72 -10.73 3.21
C LEU A 118 -14.04 -11.70 2.07
N PHE A 119 -13.78 -12.99 2.28
CA PHE A 119 -13.98 -14.13 1.37
C PHE A 119 -13.09 -14.12 0.11
N PHE A 120 -13.02 -13.00 -0.62
CA PHE A 120 -12.21 -12.86 -1.82
C PHE A 120 -10.81 -12.30 -1.55
N PHE A 121 -10.67 -11.48 -0.51
CA PHE A 121 -9.42 -10.89 -0.10
C PHE A 121 -9.43 -10.66 1.41
N SER A 122 -8.24 -10.67 2.00
CA SER A 122 -8.07 -10.39 3.42
C SER A 122 -7.50 -8.98 3.59
N VAL A 123 -8.09 -8.22 4.49
CA VAL A 123 -7.68 -6.85 4.80
C VAL A 123 -7.10 -6.82 6.20
N GLN A 124 -5.98 -6.13 6.36
CA GLN A 124 -5.42 -5.84 7.66
C GLN A 124 -5.86 -4.43 8.10
N PRO A 125 -6.74 -4.29 9.11
CA PRO A 125 -7.25 -2.98 9.55
C PRO A 125 -6.15 -1.97 9.90
N SER A 126 -5.01 -2.44 10.42
CA SER A 126 -3.90 -1.58 10.79
C SER A 126 -3.25 -0.86 9.60
N GLU A 127 -3.32 -1.40 8.38
CA GLU A 127 -2.81 -0.71 7.18
C GLU A 127 -3.67 0.53 6.86
N ILE A 128 -4.99 0.38 6.96
CA ILE A 128 -5.93 1.49 6.75
C ILE A 128 -5.78 2.53 7.87
N ALA A 129 -5.62 2.08 9.12
CA ALA A 129 -5.42 2.95 10.27
C ALA A 129 -4.14 3.81 10.15
N LYS A 130 -3.02 3.23 9.71
CA LYS A 130 -1.77 3.98 9.49
C LYS A 130 -1.95 5.08 8.45
N LEU A 131 -2.56 4.77 7.30
CA LEU A 131 -2.82 5.76 6.25
C LEU A 131 -3.77 6.85 6.74
N GLY A 132 -4.87 6.48 7.40
CA GLY A 132 -5.83 7.43 7.96
C GLY A 132 -5.19 8.39 8.96
N LEU A 133 -4.32 7.88 9.82
CA LEU A 133 -3.60 8.67 10.82
C LEU A 133 -2.60 9.65 10.19
N VAL A 134 -1.83 9.22 9.18
CA VAL A 134 -0.91 10.11 8.44
C VAL A 134 -1.69 11.25 7.78
N ILE A 135 -2.80 10.94 7.11
CA ILE A 135 -3.62 11.94 6.41
C ILE A 135 -4.31 12.91 7.39
N PHE A 136 -4.65 12.46 8.60
CA PHE A 136 -5.28 13.30 9.62
C PHE A 136 -4.31 14.27 10.28
N ILE A 137 -3.05 13.87 10.45
CA ILE A 137 -2.01 14.71 11.07
C ILE A 137 -1.39 15.69 10.07
N SER A 138 -1.37 15.34 8.77
CA SER A 138 -0.80 16.16 7.69
C SER A 138 -1.64 17.39 7.36
#